data_AF-A0A1H8J329-F1
#
_entry.id   AF-A0A1H8J329-F1
#
_cell.length_a   1.000
_cell.length_b   1.000
_cell.length_c   1.000
_cell.angle_alpha   90.00
_cell.angle_beta   90.00
_cell.angle_gamma   90.00
#
_symmetry.space_group_name_H-M   'P 1'
#
loop_
_entity.id
_entity.type
_entity.pdbx_description
1 polymer ?
#
loop_
_entity_poly.entity_id
_entity_poly.type
_entity_poly.pdbx_seq_one_letter_code
_entity_poly.pdbx_strand_id
1 'polypeptide(L)'
;MGNVSDDFDDDEFNEDFDEDEDEFDHFVAAQETVHDTVIAELTAGQKQTHWMWFTFPVLTGIGQSPMAMFYSLRDAGEARDYLAHPLLGARLQDDLHLLLDRPGADPVAILGETDAYKLRACATLFEAASPTTPVFATALDTLFDGQRCTKTQRILRSPPADDLFS
;
A
#
# COMPACT_ATOMS: atom_id res chain seq x y z
N MET A 1 -26.97 -55.96 36.20
CA MET A 1 -27.12 -54.49 36.04
C MET A 1 -25.74 -53.89 36.11
N GLY A 2 -25.33 -53.16 35.07
CA GLY A 2 -24.07 -52.42 35.06
C GLY A 2 -23.47 -52.33 33.66
N ASN A 3 -24.07 -51.50 32.79
CA ASN A 3 -23.34 -50.68 31.83
C ASN A 3 -24.30 -49.61 31.29
N VAL A 4 -24.00 -48.35 31.55
CA VAL A 4 -24.52 -47.23 30.77
C VAL A 4 -23.30 -46.36 30.48
N SER A 5 -22.88 -46.45 29.23
CA SER A 5 -22.10 -45.45 28.51
C SER A 5 -22.92 -44.16 28.49
N ASP A 6 -22.28 -43.03 28.76
CA ASP A 6 -22.79 -41.74 28.31
C ASP A 6 -21.64 -41.06 27.58
N ASP A 7 -21.84 -40.99 26.26
CA ASP A 7 -21.08 -40.28 25.26
C ASP A 7 -20.93 -38.80 25.65
N PHE A 8 -19.69 -38.37 25.86
CA PHE A 8 -19.34 -36.98 25.62
C PHE A 8 -18.85 -36.92 24.17
N ASP A 9 -19.78 -36.61 23.26
CA ASP A 9 -19.44 -36.09 21.95
C ASP A 9 -18.71 -34.76 22.16
N ASP A 10 -17.39 -34.83 22.06
CA ASP A 10 -16.49 -33.70 21.93
C ASP A 10 -16.68 -33.21 20.49
N ASP A 11 -17.75 -32.45 20.25
CA ASP A 11 -17.94 -31.69 19.02
C ASP A 11 -16.82 -30.65 18.97
N GLU A 12 -15.72 -31.09 18.38
CA GLU A 12 -14.61 -30.36 17.83
C GLU A 12 -15.16 -29.15 17.08
N PHE A 13 -15.22 -28.00 17.76
CA PHE A 13 -15.49 -26.71 17.16
C PHE A 13 -14.24 -26.33 16.34
N ASN A 14 -14.02 -27.09 15.27
CA ASN A 14 -13.07 -26.75 14.22
C ASN A 14 -13.72 -25.61 13.45
N GLU A 15 -13.55 -24.39 13.97
CA GLU A 15 -13.68 -23.19 13.15
C GLU A 15 -12.59 -23.31 12.08
N ASP A 16 -12.96 -23.88 10.93
CA ASP A 16 -12.30 -23.63 9.65
C ASP A 16 -12.38 -22.10 9.43
N PHE A 17 -11.50 -21.36 10.10
CA PHE A 17 -11.15 -20.01 9.69
C PHE A 17 -10.41 -20.21 8.38
N ASP A 18 -11.05 -19.84 7.28
CA ASP A 18 -10.49 -19.88 5.93
C ASP A 18 -9.04 -19.35 5.97
N GLU A 19 -8.06 -20.25 5.84
CA GLU A 19 -6.62 -19.95 5.80
C GLU A 19 -6.21 -19.23 4.49
N ASP A 20 -7.19 -18.83 3.66
CA ASP A 20 -7.03 -18.41 2.27
C ASP A 20 -7.36 -16.93 1.99
N GLU A 21 -7.71 -16.10 2.99
CA GLU A 21 -7.95 -14.65 2.73
C GLU A 21 -6.60 -13.91 2.65
N ASP A 22 -6.24 -13.42 1.46
CA ASP A 22 -5.00 -12.67 1.24
C ASP A 22 -5.12 -11.32 1.97
N GLU A 23 -4.12 -11.00 2.80
CA GLU A 23 -4.09 -9.75 3.60
C GLU A 23 -4.31 -8.49 2.72
N PHE A 24 -3.98 -8.56 1.43
CA PHE A 24 -4.11 -7.47 0.48
C PHE A 24 -5.27 -7.60 -0.51
N ASP A 25 -6.23 -8.51 -0.31
CA ASP A 25 -7.38 -8.70 -1.21
C ASP A 25 -8.16 -7.41 -1.44
N HIS A 26 -8.31 -6.59 -0.40
CA HIS A 26 -8.96 -5.29 -0.51
C HIS A 26 -8.24 -4.32 -1.47
N PHE A 27 -6.90 -4.37 -1.55
CA PHE A 27 -6.14 -3.60 -2.55
C PHE A 27 -6.35 -4.17 -3.97
N VAL A 28 -6.31 -5.49 -4.10
CA VAL A 28 -6.49 -6.17 -5.40
C VAL A 28 -7.85 -5.85 -5.99
N ALA A 29 -8.91 -6.04 -5.20
CA ALA A 29 -10.29 -5.75 -5.60
C ALA A 29 -10.49 -4.28 -5.99
N ALA A 30 -9.88 -3.35 -5.25
CA ALA A 30 -9.95 -1.93 -5.57
C ALA A 30 -9.26 -1.59 -6.90
N GLN A 31 -8.09 -2.19 -7.17
CA GLN A 31 -7.34 -1.93 -8.39
C GLN A 31 -7.94 -2.60 -9.63
N GLU A 32 -8.55 -3.78 -9.51
CA GLU A 32 -9.06 -4.56 -10.64
C GLU A 32 -10.01 -3.75 -11.55
N THR A 33 -10.86 -2.92 -10.96
CA THR A 33 -11.86 -2.15 -11.70
C THR A 33 -11.33 -0.85 -12.32
N VAL A 34 -10.15 -0.38 -11.91
CA VAL A 34 -9.65 0.96 -12.29
C VAL A 34 -8.21 0.97 -12.82
N HIS A 35 -7.48 -0.15 -12.81
CA HIS A 35 -6.06 -0.15 -13.18
C HIS A 35 -5.82 0.34 -14.62
N ASP A 36 -6.67 -0.03 -15.57
CA ASP A 36 -6.60 0.51 -16.94
C ASP A 36 -6.77 2.04 -16.98
N THR A 37 -7.61 2.58 -16.09
CA THR A 37 -7.79 4.04 -15.95
C THR A 37 -6.56 4.69 -15.34
N VAL A 38 -5.94 4.06 -14.33
CA VAL A 38 -4.67 4.52 -13.73
C VAL A 38 -3.60 4.63 -14.81
N ILE A 39 -3.39 3.58 -15.59
CA ILE A 39 -2.40 3.55 -16.67
C ILE A 39 -2.67 4.66 -17.68
N ALA A 40 -3.94 4.83 -18.11
CA ALA A 40 -4.32 5.85 -19.07
C ALA A 40 -4.06 7.27 -18.55
N GLU A 41 -4.43 7.55 -17.29
CA GLU A 41 -4.26 8.87 -16.67
C GLU A 41 -2.79 9.22 -16.40
N LEU A 42 -2.00 8.26 -15.91
CA LEU A 42 -0.56 8.42 -15.71
C LEU A 42 0.17 8.65 -17.04
N THR A 43 -0.17 7.87 -18.07
CA THR A 43 0.38 8.02 -19.42
C THR A 43 0.00 9.38 -20.02
N ALA A 44 -1.24 9.84 -19.83
CA ALA A 44 -1.69 11.16 -20.26
C ALA A 44 -1.00 12.29 -19.48
N GLY A 45 -0.50 12.02 -18.27
CA GLY A 45 0.10 13.01 -17.38
C GLY A 45 -0.94 13.90 -16.73
N GLN A 46 -2.15 13.39 -16.52
CA GLN A 46 -3.20 14.12 -15.81
C GLN A 46 -4.12 13.14 -15.10
N LYS A 47 -4.04 13.13 -13.77
CA LYS A 47 -4.97 12.38 -12.93
C LYS A 47 -6.33 13.07 -12.90
N GLN A 48 -7.39 12.27 -13.07
CA GLN A 48 -8.78 12.74 -13.13
C GLN A 48 -9.70 11.99 -12.16
N THR A 49 -9.34 10.77 -11.78
CA THR A 49 -10.21 9.91 -10.95
C THR A 49 -9.60 9.55 -9.58
N HIS A 50 -10.32 8.75 -8.80
CA HIS A 50 -10.06 8.50 -7.38
C HIS A 50 -9.40 7.13 -7.13
N TRP A 51 -8.09 7.04 -7.36
CA TRP A 51 -7.33 5.79 -7.17
C TRP A 51 -6.08 5.90 -6.29
N MET A 52 -5.71 7.12 -5.88
CA MET A 52 -4.42 7.37 -5.23
C MET A 52 -4.14 6.49 -4.00
N TRP A 53 -5.17 6.22 -3.18
CA TRP A 53 -4.99 5.52 -1.90
C TRP A 53 -4.52 4.07 -2.05
N PHE A 54 -5.05 3.35 -3.04
CA PHE A 54 -4.77 1.92 -3.24
C PHE A 54 -3.79 1.66 -4.38
N THR A 55 -3.46 2.65 -5.21
CA THR A 55 -2.36 2.58 -6.19
C THR A 55 -1.01 2.92 -5.57
N PHE A 56 -0.95 3.96 -4.74
CA PHE A 56 0.26 4.42 -4.07
C PHE A 56 0.06 4.45 -2.55
N PRO A 57 0.03 3.26 -1.90
CA PRO A 57 -0.22 3.18 -0.47
C PRO A 57 0.84 3.90 0.36
N VAL A 58 0.41 4.43 1.50
CA VAL A 58 1.25 5.20 2.44
C VAL A 58 1.18 4.57 3.83
N LEU A 59 2.10 4.96 4.71
CA LEU A 59 2.03 4.55 6.11
C LEU A 59 0.77 5.06 6.81
N THR A 60 0.25 4.26 7.73
CA THR A 60 -0.78 4.67 8.67
C THR A 60 -0.38 5.96 9.38
N GLY A 61 -1.32 6.90 9.51
CA GLY A 61 -1.07 8.22 10.08
C GLY A 61 -0.52 9.27 9.11
N ILE A 62 -0.19 8.92 7.86
CA ILE A 62 0.11 9.91 6.81
C ILE A 62 -1.17 10.61 6.35
N GLY A 63 -2.16 9.82 5.89
CA GLY A 63 -3.49 10.29 5.54
C GLY A 63 -4.44 10.30 6.75
N GLN A 64 -5.53 11.06 6.64
CA GLN A 64 -6.52 11.23 7.73
C GLN A 64 -7.96 10.94 7.26
N SER A 65 -8.19 10.73 5.97
CA SER A 65 -9.52 10.31 5.49
C SER A 65 -9.75 8.83 5.77
N PRO A 66 -11.01 8.38 5.92
CA PRO A 66 -11.32 6.96 6.10
C PRO A 66 -10.68 6.05 5.04
N MET A 67 -10.75 6.43 3.76
CA MET A 67 -10.10 5.68 2.67
C MET A 67 -8.57 5.67 2.77
N ALA A 68 -7.97 6.77 3.26
CA ALA A 68 -6.52 6.82 3.42
C ALA A 68 -6.02 5.99 4.61
N MET A 69 -6.86 5.76 5.62
CA MET A 69 -6.54 4.85 6.72
C MET A 69 -6.78 3.41 6.31
N PHE A 70 -7.88 3.13 5.59
CA PHE A 70 -8.23 1.80 5.11
C PHE A 70 -7.17 1.23 4.16
N TYR A 71 -6.66 2.01 3.21
CA TYR A 71 -5.58 1.59 2.28
C TYR A 71 -4.19 2.04 2.74
N SER A 72 -3.95 2.11 4.06
CA SER A 72 -2.62 2.39 4.59
C SER A 72 -1.92 1.14 5.05
N LEU A 73 -0.59 1.16 5.02
CA LEU A 73 0.27 0.10 5.53
C LEU A 73 0.75 0.49 6.93
N ARG A 74 0.74 -0.46 7.86
CA ARG A 74 1.08 -0.26 9.28
C ARG A 74 2.56 0.09 9.44
N ASP A 75 3.44 -0.63 8.74
CA ASP A 75 4.89 -0.49 8.90
C ASP A 75 5.69 -0.93 7.65
N ALA A 76 7.03 -0.99 7.80
CA ALA A 76 7.93 -1.45 6.74
C ALA A 76 7.95 -2.98 6.54
N GLY A 77 7.42 -3.77 7.48
CA GLY A 77 7.18 -5.20 7.30
C GLY A 77 6.05 -5.42 6.31
N GLU A 78 4.88 -4.86 6.59
CA GLU A 78 3.72 -4.98 5.70
C GLU A 78 3.99 -4.37 4.32
N ALA A 79 4.77 -3.29 4.23
CA ALA A 79 5.21 -2.75 2.94
C ALA A 79 6.14 -3.70 2.16
N ARG A 80 6.95 -4.53 2.84
CA ARG A 80 7.72 -5.59 2.18
C ARG A 80 6.81 -6.70 1.68
N ASP A 81 5.82 -7.07 2.47
CA ASP A 81 4.85 -8.12 2.11
C ASP A 81 3.98 -7.66 0.92
N TYR A 82 3.51 -6.41 0.92
CA TYR A 82 2.83 -5.77 -0.22
C TYR A 82 3.69 -5.80 -1.49
N LEU A 83 4.99 -5.53 -1.37
CA LEU A 83 5.90 -5.55 -2.51
C LEU A 83 6.20 -6.98 -2.99
N ALA A 84 6.17 -7.97 -2.10
CA ALA A 84 6.34 -9.38 -2.43
C ALA A 84 5.07 -10.01 -3.03
N HIS A 85 3.91 -9.39 -2.81
CA HIS A 85 2.64 -9.85 -3.37
C HIS A 85 2.71 -9.94 -4.91
N PRO A 86 2.30 -11.08 -5.52
CA PRO A 86 2.58 -11.41 -6.93
C PRO A 86 2.02 -10.41 -7.95
N LEU A 87 0.99 -9.65 -7.59
CA LEU A 87 0.36 -8.65 -8.46
C LEU A 87 0.72 -7.20 -8.06
N LEU A 88 0.69 -6.90 -6.77
CA LEU A 88 0.67 -5.52 -6.28
C LEU A 88 2.05 -4.86 -6.37
N GLY A 89 3.10 -5.64 -6.04
CA GLY A 89 4.47 -5.17 -6.17
C GLY A 89 4.86 -4.86 -7.61
N ALA A 90 4.36 -5.63 -8.58
CA ALA A 90 4.60 -5.38 -10.01
C ALA A 90 3.87 -4.10 -10.46
N ARG A 91 2.57 -3.98 -10.16
CA ARG A 91 1.76 -2.81 -10.53
C ARG A 91 2.32 -1.51 -9.98
N LEU A 92 2.70 -1.49 -8.70
CA LEU A 92 3.28 -0.30 -8.08
C LEU A 92 4.56 0.18 -8.80
N GLN A 93 5.41 -0.75 -9.23
CA GLN A 93 6.64 -0.41 -9.95
C GLN A 93 6.34 0.05 -11.39
N ASP A 94 5.40 -0.59 -12.07
CA ASP A 94 4.97 -0.19 -13.42
C ASP A 94 4.34 1.21 -13.41
N ASP A 95 3.48 1.50 -12.44
CA ASP A 95 2.86 2.82 -12.27
C ASP A 95 3.90 3.92 -11.97
N LEU A 96 4.97 3.60 -11.21
CA LEU A 96 6.10 4.52 -11.04
C LEU A 96 6.89 4.72 -12.34
N HIS A 97 7.10 3.67 -13.13
CA HIS A 97 7.78 3.81 -14.42
C HIS A 97 6.99 4.70 -15.38
N LEU A 98 5.66 4.61 -15.42
CA LEU A 98 4.83 5.50 -16.24
C LEU A 98 5.03 6.99 -15.89
N LEU A 99 5.25 7.31 -14.62
CA LEU A 99 5.58 8.67 -14.19
C LEU A 99 7.02 9.06 -14.56
N LEU A 100 7.97 8.13 -14.42
CA LEU A 100 9.39 8.34 -14.72
C LEU A 100 9.70 8.47 -16.22
N ASP A 101 8.90 7.83 -17.07
CA ASP A 101 9.00 7.91 -18.54
C ASP A 101 8.65 9.32 -19.09
N ARG A 102 8.38 10.29 -18.21
CA ARG A 102 8.11 11.69 -18.53
C ARG A 102 9.18 12.60 -17.90
N PRO A 103 10.38 12.72 -18.52
CA PRO A 103 11.45 13.54 -17.98
C PRO A 103 11.03 15.00 -17.79
N GLY A 104 11.28 15.55 -16.59
CA GLY A 104 10.94 16.94 -16.25
C GLY A 104 9.46 17.20 -15.96
N ALA A 105 8.64 16.15 -15.81
CA ALA A 105 7.26 16.31 -15.42
C ALA A 105 7.14 16.73 -13.95
N ASP A 106 6.30 17.73 -13.68
CA ASP A 106 5.96 18.16 -12.34
C ASP A 106 4.86 17.23 -11.77
N PRO A 107 5.13 16.45 -10.70
CA PRO A 107 4.12 15.59 -10.09
C PRO A 107 2.91 16.35 -9.56
N VAL A 108 3.06 17.63 -9.19
CA VAL A 108 1.93 18.48 -8.77
C VAL A 108 1.05 18.82 -9.96
N ALA A 109 1.61 19.05 -11.14
CA ALA A 109 0.83 19.27 -12.36
C ALA A 109 0.06 18.01 -12.79
N ILE A 110 0.62 16.83 -12.57
CA ILE A 110 -0.01 15.55 -12.94
C ILE A 110 -1.08 15.14 -11.91
N LEU A 111 -0.75 15.17 -10.62
CA LEU A 111 -1.53 14.54 -9.55
C LEU A 111 -2.28 15.56 -8.68
N GLY A 112 -1.87 16.82 -8.70
CA GLY A 112 -2.24 17.82 -7.70
C GLY A 112 -1.38 17.70 -6.42
N GLU A 113 -1.36 18.75 -5.61
CA GLU A 113 -0.47 18.86 -4.44
C GLU A 113 -0.63 17.72 -3.44
N THR A 114 -1.87 17.38 -3.09
CA THR A 114 -2.18 16.35 -2.09
C THR A 114 -1.71 14.96 -2.53
N ASP A 115 -1.95 14.60 -3.79
CA ASP A 115 -1.59 13.28 -4.29
C ASP A 115 -0.09 13.23 -4.66
N ALA A 116 0.53 14.33 -5.11
CA ALA A 116 1.99 14.41 -5.22
C ALA A 116 2.69 14.18 -3.86
N TYR A 117 2.16 14.74 -2.77
CA TYR A 117 2.67 14.47 -1.43
C TYR A 117 2.54 12.98 -1.05
N LYS A 118 1.41 12.34 -1.36
CA LYS A 118 1.22 10.90 -1.10
C LYS A 118 2.17 10.03 -1.92
N LEU A 119 2.40 10.37 -3.19
CA LEU A 119 3.36 9.67 -4.04
C LEU A 119 4.76 9.73 -3.42
N ARG A 120 5.20 10.91 -2.97
CA ARG A 120 6.47 11.06 -2.27
C ARG A 120 6.53 10.24 -0.98
N ALA A 121 5.43 10.22 -0.22
CA ALA A 121 5.33 9.44 1.02
C ALA A 121 5.38 7.92 0.75
N CYS A 122 4.72 7.45 -0.31
CA CYS A 122 4.73 6.08 -0.80
C CYS A 122 6.13 5.68 -1.25
N ALA A 123 6.76 6.43 -2.15
CA ALA A 123 8.11 6.13 -2.63
C ALA A 123 9.14 6.13 -1.48
N THR A 124 9.00 7.02 -0.49
CA THR A 124 9.85 7.01 0.72
C THR A 124 9.65 5.76 1.57
N LEU A 125 8.42 5.26 1.69
CA LEU A 125 8.11 4.02 2.40
C LEU A 125 8.76 2.83 1.71
N PHE A 126 8.52 2.67 0.41
CA PHE A 126 8.99 1.50 -0.33
C PHE A 126 10.51 1.52 -0.60
N GLU A 127 11.14 2.70 -0.68
CA GLU A 127 12.60 2.81 -0.63
C GLU A 127 13.18 2.22 0.67
N ALA A 128 12.53 2.49 1.81
CA ALA A 128 12.98 1.95 3.10
C ALA A 128 12.65 0.46 3.24
N ALA A 129 11.52 0.01 2.70
CA ALA A 129 11.08 -1.38 2.73
C ALA A 129 11.93 -2.28 1.83
N SER A 130 12.32 -1.80 0.65
CA SER A 130 13.19 -2.52 -0.29
C SER A 130 14.27 -1.60 -0.87
N PRO A 131 15.38 -1.39 -0.14
CA PRO A 131 16.51 -0.56 -0.60
C PRO A 131 17.18 -1.10 -1.87
N THR A 132 16.96 -2.37 -2.20
CA THR A 132 17.49 -3.03 -3.39
C THR A 132 16.63 -2.81 -4.64
N THR A 133 15.42 -2.24 -4.51
CA THR A 133 14.55 -1.92 -5.64
C THR A 133 14.75 -0.45 -6.04
N PRO A 134 15.48 -0.15 -7.12
CA PRO A 134 15.98 1.21 -7.40
C PRO A 134 14.90 2.20 -7.83
N VAL A 135 13.74 1.73 -8.32
CA VAL A 135 12.69 2.59 -8.88
C VAL A 135 12.17 3.61 -7.86
N PHE A 136 12.08 3.25 -6.58
CA PHE A 136 11.59 4.14 -5.53
C PHE A 136 12.54 5.31 -5.26
N ALA A 137 13.84 5.03 -5.13
CA ALA A 137 14.87 6.06 -5.01
C ALA A 137 14.92 6.94 -6.28
N THR A 138 14.81 6.33 -7.46
CA THR A 138 14.80 7.04 -8.75
C THR A 138 13.61 7.98 -8.86
N ALA A 139 12.41 7.55 -8.43
CA ALA A 139 11.21 8.38 -8.39
C ALA A 139 11.38 9.58 -7.46
N LEU A 140 11.96 9.38 -6.27
CA LEU A 140 12.26 10.46 -5.33
C LEU A 140 13.26 11.47 -5.92
N ASP A 141 14.33 10.97 -6.53
CA ASP A 141 15.39 11.81 -7.09
C ASP A 141 14.91 12.59 -8.32
N THR A 142 14.07 11.97 -9.17
CA THR A 142 13.62 12.57 -10.44
C THR A 142 12.39 13.47 -10.28
N LEU A 143 11.41 13.06 -9.48
CA LEU A 143 10.12 13.76 -9.36
C LEU A 143 10.09 14.74 -8.18
N PHE A 144 10.97 14.57 -7.19
CA PHE A 144 10.95 15.34 -5.95
C PHE A 144 12.32 15.90 -5.54
N ASP A 145 13.26 16.04 -6.49
CA ASP A 145 14.62 16.56 -6.26
C ASP A 145 15.37 15.85 -5.11
N GLY A 146 15.15 14.54 -4.96
CA GLY A 146 15.72 13.70 -3.90
C GLY A 146 15.11 13.94 -2.53
N GLN A 147 14.05 14.74 -2.42
CA GLN A 147 13.36 14.98 -1.16
C GLN A 147 12.51 13.77 -0.78
N ARG A 148 12.83 13.19 0.38
CA ARG A 148 12.02 12.16 1.03
C ARG A 148 10.96 12.77 1.93
N CYS A 149 9.88 12.03 2.18
CA CYS A 149 8.83 12.47 3.09
C CYS A 149 9.28 12.37 4.54
N THR A 150 9.54 13.52 5.17
CA THR A 150 9.98 13.60 6.57
C THR A 150 9.01 12.94 7.55
N LYS A 151 7.69 13.00 7.26
CA LYS A 151 6.68 12.37 8.12
C LYS A 151 6.77 10.85 8.04
N THR A 152 6.90 10.28 6.84
CA THR A 152 7.13 8.83 6.64
C THR A 152 8.39 8.38 7.37
N GLN A 153 9.52 9.08 7.16
CA GLN A 153 10.78 8.75 7.83
C GLN A 153 10.69 8.82 9.36
N ARG A 154 9.92 9.76 9.90
CA ARG A 154 9.69 9.86 11.34
C ARG A 154 8.90 8.67 11.87
N ILE A 155 7.84 8.26 11.18
CA ILE A 155 7.01 7.11 11.57
C ILE A 155 7.85 5.83 11.50
N LEU A 156 8.66 5.63 10.46
CA LEU A 156 9.53 4.45 10.33
C LEU A 156 10.58 4.34 11.45
N ARG A 157 11.11 5.47 11.94
CA ARG A 157 12.09 5.48 13.03
C ARG A 157 11.45 5.31 14.42
N SER A 158 10.19 5.68 14.55
CA SER A 158 9.44 5.68 15.81
C SER A 158 7.99 5.37 15.48
N PRO A 159 7.64 4.09 15.29
CA PRO A 159 6.27 3.70 15.01
C PRO A 159 5.37 4.19 16.15
N PRO A 160 4.14 4.63 15.86
CA PRO A 160 3.19 4.98 16.93
C PRO A 160 3.08 3.79 17.89
N ALA A 161 3.02 4.06 19.20
CA ALA A 161 2.75 3.00 20.18
C ALA A 161 1.44 2.29 19.80
N ASP A 162 1.38 0.97 19.98
CA ASP A 162 0.27 0.07 19.62
C ASP A 162 -1.11 0.42 20.25
N ASP A 163 -1.24 1.55 20.93
CA ASP A 163 -2.42 1.96 21.69
C ASP A 163 -3.62 2.40 20.82
N LEU A 164 -3.62 2.13 19.51
CA LEU A 164 -4.73 2.50 18.61
C LEU A 164 -5.81 1.40 18.43
N PHE A 165 -5.63 0.23 19.06
CA PHE A 165 -6.60 -0.87 19.02
C PHE A 165 -6.97 -1.44 20.41
N SER A 166 -6.96 -0.61 21.47
CA SER A 166 -7.57 -0.96 22.77
C SER A 166 -9.01 -0.48 22.88
#